data_AF-A0A1Z5LAE8-F1
#
_entry.id   AF-A0A1Z5LAE8-F1
#
_cell.length_a   1.000
_cell.length_b   1.000
_cell.length_c   1.000
_cell.angle_alpha   90.00
_cell.angle_beta   90.00
_cell.angle_gamma   90.00
#
_symmetry.space_group_name_H-M   'P 1'
#
loop_
_entity.id
_entity.type
_entity.pdbx_description
1 polymer ?
#
loop_
_entity_poly.entity_id
_entity_poly.type
_entity_poly.pdbx_seq_one_letter_code
_entity_poly.pdbx_strand_id
1 'polypeptide(L)'
;MSSNDDLKKALVQALENKGALPQLRALLRAEIYHVLEDGPRERVDLPRANAVINDLVLEYLNYNGYRHTASVLESESGHTSWNPANRAALEAQIGIAPKTKLPLLYSMVSSSQQTVGQQQQSNSRHRSRFSS
;
A
#
# COMPACT_ATOMS: atom_id res chain seq x y z
N MET A 1 33.89 26.74 2.75
CA MET A 1 32.91 25.67 3.04
C MET A 1 33.71 24.48 3.50
N SER A 2 33.58 24.13 4.77
CA SER A 2 34.56 23.31 5.50
C SER A 2 34.24 21.82 5.34
N SER A 3 35.26 21.00 5.05
CA SER A 3 35.20 19.55 4.85
C SER A 3 34.39 18.77 5.90
N ASN A 4 34.20 19.32 7.11
CA ASN A 4 33.35 18.76 8.15
C ASN A 4 31.85 18.73 7.75
N ASP A 5 31.36 19.77 7.09
CA ASP A 5 29.96 19.84 6.65
C ASP A 5 29.69 18.85 5.51
N ASP A 6 30.66 18.69 4.62
CA ASP A 6 30.59 17.72 3.53
C ASP A 6 30.64 16.28 4.06
N LEU A 7 31.46 16.02 5.10
CA LEU A 7 31.49 14.73 5.78
C LEU A 7 30.16 14.42 6.49
N LYS A 8 29.57 15.39 7.19
CA LYS A 8 28.25 15.24 7.80
C LYS A 8 27.18 14.94 6.76
N LYS A 9 27.17 15.68 5.63
CA LYS A 9 26.23 15.43 4.54
C LYS A 9 26.40 14.03 3.95
N ALA A 10 27.62 13.60 3.70
CA ALA A 10 27.91 12.27 3.18
C ALA A 10 27.46 11.17 4.16
N LEU A 11 27.66 11.36 5.46
CA LEU A 11 27.20 10.43 6.49
C LEU A 11 25.67 10.36 6.54
N VAL A 12 24.99 11.51 6.51
CA VAL A 12 23.51 11.57 6.47
C VAL A 12 23.01 10.85 5.22
N GLN A 13 23.57 11.13 4.04
CA GLN A 13 23.20 10.44 2.80
C GLN A 13 23.45 8.93 2.87
N ALA A 14 24.53 8.49 3.49
CA ALA A 14 24.80 7.06 3.67
C ALA A 14 23.77 6.39 4.60
N LEU A 15 23.35 7.06 5.67
CA LEU A 15 22.32 6.56 6.60
C LEU A 15 20.92 6.61 5.99
N GLU A 16 20.63 7.58 5.11
CA GLU A 16 19.41 7.65 4.31
C GLU A 16 19.35 6.48 3.31
N ASN A 17 20.42 6.26 2.54
CA ASN A 17 20.50 5.19 1.54
C ASN A 17 20.48 3.78 2.15
N LYS A 18 21.07 3.62 3.34
CA LYS A 18 21.00 2.36 4.11
C LYS A 18 19.66 2.14 4.81
N GLY A 19 18.76 3.13 4.81
CA GLY A 19 17.45 3.06 5.44
C GLY A 19 17.43 3.21 6.96
N ALA A 20 18.58 3.36 7.62
CA ALA A 20 18.68 3.52 9.07
C ALA A 20 18.05 4.85 9.55
N LEU A 21 18.28 5.93 8.82
CA LEU A 21 17.74 7.25 9.17
C LEU A 21 16.22 7.35 8.94
N PRO A 22 15.66 6.81 7.84
CA PRO A 22 14.23 6.63 7.67
C PRO A 22 13.56 5.77 8.76
N GLN A 23 14.18 4.66 9.18
CA GLN A 23 13.65 3.82 10.27
C GLN A 23 13.55 4.58 11.59
N LEU A 24 14.61 5.31 11.95
CA LEU A 24 14.60 6.16 13.15
C LEU A 24 13.53 7.26 13.08
N ARG A 25 13.34 7.89 11.90
CA ARG A 25 12.26 8.87 11.70
C ARG A 25 10.88 8.24 11.82
N ALA A 26 10.69 7.01 11.37
CA ALA A 26 9.42 6.28 11.50
C ALA A 26 9.12 5.97 12.97
N LEU A 27 10.10 5.45 13.71
CA LEU A 27 9.99 5.23 15.16
C LEU A 27 9.68 6.53 15.91
N LEU A 28 10.37 7.62 15.57
CA LEU A 28 10.12 8.92 16.17
C LEU A 28 8.71 9.43 15.84
N ARG A 29 8.22 9.25 14.61
CA ARG A 29 6.84 9.59 14.24
C ARG A 29 5.84 8.77 15.05
N ALA A 30 6.07 7.47 15.21
CA ALA A 30 5.22 6.62 16.03
C ALA A 30 5.20 7.06 17.51
N GLU A 31 6.35 7.40 18.08
CA GLU A 31 6.45 7.87 19.47
C GLU A 31 5.78 9.24 19.66
N ILE A 32 6.00 10.18 18.72
CA ILE A 32 5.33 11.48 18.73
C ILE A 32 3.81 11.28 18.63
N TYR A 33 3.37 10.36 17.77
CA TYR A 33 1.96 10.04 17.63
C TYR A 33 1.40 9.46 18.93
N HIS A 34 2.11 8.52 19.56
CA HIS A 34 1.75 7.94 20.86
C HIS A 34 1.59 9.01 21.96
N VAL A 35 2.54 9.93 22.07
CA VAL A 35 2.50 11.03 23.06
C VAL A 35 1.40 12.05 22.75
N LEU A 36 1.11 12.30 21.48
CA LEU A 36 -0.01 13.16 21.07
C LEU A 36 -1.38 12.48 21.24
N GLU A 37 -1.42 11.14 21.28
CA GLU A 37 -2.63 10.32 21.41
C GLU A 37 -3.10 10.09 22.86
N ASP A 38 -2.44 10.64 23.88
CA ASP A 38 -2.86 10.61 25.30
C ASP A 38 -4.20 11.34 25.62
N GLY A 39 -5.00 11.66 24.59
CA GLY A 39 -6.40 12.02 24.72
C GLY A 39 -7.29 10.83 24.34
N PRO A 40 -8.34 10.48 25.12
CA PRO A 40 -9.12 9.27 24.92
C PRO A 40 -9.87 9.34 23.59
N ARG A 41 -9.30 8.72 22.56
CA ARG A 41 -10.03 8.28 21.39
C ARG A 41 -10.18 6.78 21.53
N GLU A 42 -11.42 6.37 21.72
CA GLU A 42 -11.85 5.01 21.44
C GLU A 42 -11.24 4.65 20.08
N ARG A 43 -10.27 3.72 20.06
CA ARG A 43 -9.67 3.21 18.82
C ARG A 43 -10.86 2.78 17.98
N VAL A 44 -11.22 3.56 16.96
CA VAL A 44 -12.33 3.19 16.09
C VAL A 44 -11.88 1.88 15.48
N ASP A 45 -12.50 0.77 15.90
CA ASP A 45 -12.24 -0.56 15.36
C ASP A 45 -12.12 -0.39 13.85
N LEU A 46 -10.93 -0.65 13.27
CA LEU A 46 -10.75 -0.46 11.83
C LEU A 46 -11.89 -1.25 11.17
N PRO A 47 -12.80 -0.57 10.44
CA PRO A 47 -13.85 -1.29 9.75
C PRO A 47 -13.19 -2.39 8.93
N ARG A 48 -13.73 -3.60 8.95
CA ARG A 48 -13.12 -4.78 8.31
C ARG A 48 -12.67 -4.51 6.85
N ALA A 49 -13.39 -3.62 6.15
CA ALA A 49 -13.02 -3.13 4.83
C ALA A 49 -11.65 -2.41 4.80
N ASN A 50 -11.35 -1.55 5.78
CA ASN A 50 -10.09 -0.82 5.88
C ASN A 50 -8.92 -1.77 6.14
N ALA A 51 -9.10 -2.82 6.95
CA ALA A 51 -8.08 -3.84 7.16
C ALA A 51 -7.72 -4.56 5.85
N VAL A 52 -8.74 -4.96 5.07
CA VAL A 52 -8.56 -5.58 3.75
C VAL A 52 -7.88 -4.61 2.77
N ILE A 53 -8.27 -3.35 2.76
CA ILE A 53 -7.65 -2.32 1.90
C ILE A 53 -6.18 -2.10 2.29
N ASN A 54 -5.90 -2.00 3.58
CA ASN A 54 -4.54 -1.81 4.08
C ASN A 54 -3.65 -3.01 3.73
N ASP A 55 -4.16 -4.25 3.88
CA ASP A 55 -3.42 -5.44 3.46
C ASP A 55 -3.10 -5.43 1.95
N LEU A 56 -4.07 -5.03 1.11
CA LEU A 56 -3.86 -4.89 -0.34
C LEU A 56 -2.82 -3.83 -0.69
N VAL A 57 -2.85 -2.69 0.00
CA VAL A 57 -1.88 -1.60 -0.19
C VAL A 57 -0.50 -2.03 0.29
N LEU A 58 -0.39 -2.63 1.47
CA LEU A 58 0.87 -3.13 2.02
C LEU A 58 1.50 -4.21 1.14
N GLU A 59 0.71 -5.12 0.56
CA GLU A 59 1.20 -6.08 -0.43
C GLU A 59 1.85 -5.37 -1.64
N TYR A 60 1.14 -4.40 -2.21
CA TYR A 60 1.61 -3.64 -3.36
C TYR A 60 2.89 -2.86 -3.05
N LEU A 61 2.92 -2.17 -1.91
CA LEU A 61 4.09 -1.38 -1.48
C LEU A 61 5.30 -2.28 -1.27
N ASN A 62 5.12 -3.41 -0.59
CA ASN A 62 6.21 -4.36 -0.33
C ASN A 62 6.73 -5.00 -1.62
N TYR A 63 5.84 -5.39 -2.53
CA TYR A 63 6.23 -5.97 -3.83
C TYR A 63 7.04 -4.99 -4.68
N ASN A 64 6.66 -3.71 -4.70
CA ASN A 64 7.34 -2.68 -5.48
C ASN A 64 8.54 -2.05 -4.77
N GLY A 65 8.87 -2.50 -3.55
CA GLY A 65 10.03 -2.01 -2.80
C GLY A 65 9.83 -0.68 -2.07
N TYR A 66 8.59 -0.19 -1.92
CA TYR A 66 8.24 1.03 -1.20
C TYR A 66 8.21 0.84 0.34
N ARG A 67 9.30 0.28 0.89
CA ARG A 67 9.38 -0.20 2.28
C ARG A 67 9.15 0.90 3.33
N HIS A 68 9.61 2.12 3.06
CA HIS A 68 9.42 3.24 3.98
C HIS A 68 7.96 3.66 4.09
N THR A 69 7.26 3.73 2.96
CA THR A 69 5.83 4.03 2.93
C THR A 69 5.01 2.94 3.61
N ALA A 70 5.38 1.66 3.40
CA ALA A 70 4.75 0.54 4.10
C ALA A 70 4.88 0.67 5.62
N SER A 71 6.08 0.93 6.13
CA SER A 71 6.33 1.08 7.57
C SER A 71 5.56 2.25 8.20
N VAL A 72 5.44 3.38 7.48
CA VAL A 72 4.63 4.51 7.92
C VAL A 72 3.15 4.11 7.97
N LEU A 73 2.62 3.46 6.93
CA LEU A 73 1.23 3.00 6.90
C LEU A 73 0.92 2.02 8.04
N GLU A 74 1.79 1.04 8.30
CA GLU A 74 1.62 0.09 9.41
C GLU A 74 1.57 0.81 10.77
N SER A 75 2.40 1.84 10.94
CA SER A 75 2.46 2.62 12.18
C SER A 75 1.23 3.52 12.34
N GLU A 76 0.85 4.24 11.28
CA GLU A 76 -0.29 5.19 11.29
C GLU A 76 -1.64 4.48 11.42
N SER A 77 -1.78 3.30 10.81
CA SER A 77 -3.03 2.55 10.87
C SER A 77 -3.15 1.65 12.10
N GLY A 78 -2.06 1.45 12.85
CA GLY A 78 -1.98 0.42 13.89
C GLY A 78 -2.19 -1.01 13.36
N HIS A 79 -2.13 -1.19 12.04
CA HIS A 79 -2.42 -2.43 11.33
C HIS A 79 -1.11 -3.10 10.92
N THR A 80 -0.61 -3.99 11.78
CA THR A 80 0.63 -4.74 11.55
C THR A 80 0.28 -6.17 11.10
N SER A 81 -0.15 -6.37 9.86
CA SER A 81 -0.69 -7.68 9.46
C SER A 81 -0.36 -8.15 8.04
N TRP A 82 0.29 -7.35 7.20
CA TRP A 82 0.67 -7.88 5.89
C TRP A 82 1.75 -8.95 6.04
N ASN A 83 1.32 -10.20 5.94
CA ASN A 83 2.15 -11.38 5.92
C ASN A 83 1.80 -12.18 4.65
N PRO A 84 2.79 -12.64 3.86
CA PRO A 84 2.54 -13.53 2.73
C PRO A 84 1.65 -14.75 3.07
N ALA A 85 1.65 -15.23 4.31
CA ALA A 85 0.77 -16.30 4.79
C ALA A 85 -0.72 -15.92 4.81
N ASN A 86 -1.04 -14.64 5.02
CA ASN A 86 -2.42 -14.12 5.07
C ASN A 86 -3.01 -13.90 3.67
N ARG A 87 -2.19 -14.01 2.62
CA ARG A 87 -2.60 -13.76 1.24
C ARG A 87 -3.79 -14.62 0.80
N ALA A 88 -3.79 -15.92 1.12
CA ALA A 88 -4.90 -16.81 0.76
C ALA A 88 -6.22 -16.42 1.44
N ALA A 89 -6.15 -15.92 2.68
CA ALA A 89 -7.33 -15.41 3.39
C ALA A 89 -7.82 -14.08 2.78
N LEU A 90 -6.90 -13.23 2.32
CA LEU A 90 -7.24 -11.99 1.63
C LEU A 90 -7.93 -12.28 0.29
N GLU A 91 -7.40 -13.24 -0.48
CA GLU A 91 -7.99 -13.74 -1.74
C GLU A 91 -9.43 -14.23 -1.55
N ALA A 92 -9.67 -15.03 -0.50
CA ALA A 92 -11.01 -15.52 -0.16
C ALA A 92 -11.97 -14.38 0.24
N GLN A 93 -11.48 -13.35 0.93
CA GLN A 93 -12.30 -12.20 1.36
C GLN A 93 -12.70 -11.29 0.20
N ILE A 94 -11.82 -11.10 -0.78
CA ILE A 94 -12.09 -10.24 -1.95
C ILE A 94 -12.74 -10.99 -3.12
N GLY A 95 -12.76 -12.33 -3.07
CA GLY A 95 -13.36 -13.17 -4.11
C GLY A 95 -12.57 -13.17 -5.42
N ILE A 96 -11.25 -12.93 -5.37
CA ILE A 96 -10.39 -12.88 -6.56
C ILE A 96 -9.43 -14.05 -6.53
N ALA A 97 -9.51 -14.91 -7.55
CA ALA A 97 -8.51 -15.93 -7.78
C ALA A 97 -7.27 -15.30 -8.46
N PRO A 98 -6.07 -15.41 -7.88
CA PRO A 98 -4.87 -14.86 -8.47
C PRO A 98 -4.55 -15.57 -9.79
N LYS A 99 -4.34 -14.80 -10.85
CA LYS A 99 -3.87 -15.36 -12.14
C LYS A 99 -2.35 -15.50 -12.18
N THR A 100 -1.63 -14.80 -11.30
CA THR A 100 -0.16 -14.67 -11.28
C THR A 100 0.34 -14.44 -9.85
N LYS A 101 1.67 -14.48 -9.65
CA LYS A 101 2.34 -14.13 -8.38
C LYS A 101 2.42 -12.60 -8.12
N LEU A 102 1.71 -11.79 -8.90
CA LEU A 102 1.69 -10.34 -8.76
C LEU A 102 0.77 -9.91 -7.60
N PRO A 103 0.93 -8.70 -7.03
CA PRO A 103 0.02 -8.21 -6.00
C PRO A 103 -1.44 -8.21 -6.46
N LEU A 104 -2.36 -8.47 -5.54
CA LEU A 104 -3.78 -8.64 -5.85
C LEU A 104 -4.39 -7.38 -6.49
N LEU A 105 -3.89 -6.19 -6.14
CA LEU A 105 -4.27 -4.93 -6.80
C LEU A 105 -4.04 -4.94 -8.32
N TYR A 106 -2.99 -5.60 -8.83
CA TYR A 106 -2.78 -5.74 -10.28
C TYR A 106 -3.86 -6.60 -10.92
N SER A 107 -4.28 -7.68 -10.23
CA SER A 107 -5.35 -8.56 -10.68
C SER A 107 -6.72 -7.86 -10.67
N MET A 108 -6.95 -6.96 -9.71
CA MET A 108 -8.15 -6.11 -9.66
C MET A 108 -8.20 -5.14 -10.84
N VAL A 109 -7.14 -4.37 -11.05
CA VAL A 109 -7.08 -3.36 -12.13
C VAL A 109 -7.22 -4.01 -13.51
N SER A 110 -6.52 -5.12 -13.75
CA SER A 110 -6.61 -5.84 -15.02
C SER A 110 -8.01 -6.42 -15.28
N SER A 111 -8.66 -6.97 -14.25
CA SER A 111 -10.05 -7.43 -14.34
C SER A 111 -11.01 -6.28 -14.69
N SER A 112 -10.89 -5.13 -14.02
CA SER A 112 -11.74 -3.96 -14.29
C SER A 112 -11.54 -3.41 -15.70
N GLN A 113 -10.30 -3.33 -16.20
CA GLN A 113 -10.01 -2.89 -17.56
C GLN A 113 -10.61 -3.82 -18.63
N GLN A 114 -10.60 -5.13 -18.38
CA GLN A 114 -11.23 -6.11 -19.27
C GLN A 114 -12.75 -5.92 -19.34
N THR A 115 -13.40 -5.69 -18.20
CA THR A 115 -14.86 -5.43 -18.16
C THR A 115 -15.24 -4.18 -18.95
N VAL A 116 -14.46 -3.10 -18.83
CA VAL A 116 -14.69 -1.85 -19.58
C VAL A 116 -14.51 -2.06 -21.09
N GLY A 117 -13.49 -2.81 -21.51
CA GLY A 117 -13.27 -3.13 -22.92
C GLY A 117 -14.40 -3.97 -23.55
N GLN A 118 -14.97 -4.91 -22.79
CA GLN A 118 -16.09 -5.74 -23.25
C GLN A 118 -17.39 -4.94 -23.38
N GLN A 119 -17.66 -4.00 -22.46
CA GLN A 119 -18.83 -3.12 -22.53
C GLN A 119 -18.77 -2.15 -23.72
N GLN A 120 -17.58 -1.68 -24.10
CA GLN A 120 -17.40 -0.82 -25.28
C GLN A 120 -17.60 -1.59 -26.60
N GLN A 121 -17.19 -2.86 -26.67
CA GLN A 121 -17.42 -3.71 -27.84
C GLN A 121 -18.88 -4.16 -28.00
N SER A 122 -19.62 -4.37 -26.90
CA SER A 122 -21.04 -4.69 -26.97
C SER A 122 -21.88 -3.47 -27.39
N ASN A 123 -21.57 -2.28 -26.87
CA ASN A 123 -22.27 -1.04 -27.24
C ASN A 123 -22.03 -0.62 -28.70
N SER A 124 -20.82 -0.83 -29.24
CA SER A 124 -20.53 -0.53 -30.65
C SER A 124 -21.25 -1.49 -31.61
N ARG A 125 -21.39 -2.78 -31.25
CA ARG A 125 -22.18 -3.75 -32.03
C ARG A 125 -23.68 -3.48 -32.03
N HIS A 126 -24.23 -2.93 -30.95
CA HIS A 126 -25.65 -2.53 -30.91
C HIS A 126 -25.94 -1.27 -31.74
N ARG A 127 -25.06 -0.26 -31.71
CA ARG A 127 -25.24 0.97 -32.50
C ARG A 127 -25.13 0.73 -34.01
N SER A 128 -24.28 -0.19 -34.46
CA SER A 128 -24.15 -0.54 -35.88
C SER A 128 -25.37 -1.28 -36.46
N ARG A 129 -26.22 -1.90 -35.63
CA ARG A 129 -27.42 -2.63 -36.09
C ARG A 129 -28.66 -1.75 -36.22
N PHE A 130 -28.62 -0.51 -35.72
CA PHE A 130 -29.74 0.44 -35.74
C PHE A 130 -29.53 1.62 -36.71
N SER A 131 -28.42 1.64 -37.48
CA SER A 131 -28.13 2.70 -38.45
C SER A 131 -28.27 2.25 -39.92
N SER A 132 -29.12 1.27 -40.21
CA SER A 132 -29.46 0.83 -41.56
C SER A 132 -30.97 0.93 -41.78
#